data_AF-A0A7W1Z1V3-F1
#
_entry.id   AF-A0A7W1Z1V3-F1
#
_cell.length_a   1.000
_cell.length_b   1.000
_cell.length_c   1.000
_cell.angle_alpha   90.00
_cell.angle_beta   90.00
_cell.angle_gamma   90.00
#
_symmetry.space_group_name_H-M   'P 1'
#
loop_
_entity.id
_entity.type
_entity.pdbx_description
1 polymer ?
#
loop_
_entity_poly.entity_id
_entity_poly.type
_entity_poly.pdbx_seq_one_letter_code
_entity_poly.pdbx_strand_id
1 'polypeptide(L)'
;MEDLSEQLILLGVRPTTPETDYGWIQAGVLIKKSGRARLYQVQSFIEKPSGLKAENLLDKGGLGNTMILVGKITTFWNLGWLFLHQLMQKFRAFQAVIGSKWEHSMLEHICLDLPVCNLSECLLQKIPEHITVLKMTNALWSDWGQPRRIYETLQAIGKHSNFPSGRFKEKYSKSPNTHLC
;
A
#
# COMPACT_ATOMS: atom_id res chain seq x y z
N MET A 1 -17.53 19.37 11.64
CA MET A 1 -16.26 19.21 10.90
C MET A 1 -15.69 17.90 11.37
N GLU A 2 -15.57 16.91 10.50
CA GLU A 2 -15.15 15.55 10.89
C GLU A 2 -13.70 15.60 11.39
N ASP A 3 -13.45 15.11 12.61
CA ASP A 3 -12.10 15.07 13.18
C ASP A 3 -11.31 13.93 12.53
N LEU A 4 -10.44 14.28 11.60
CA LEU A 4 -9.55 13.33 10.92
C LEU A 4 -8.36 12.93 11.77
N SER A 5 -8.26 13.41 13.01
CA SER A 5 -7.07 13.22 13.83
C SER A 5 -6.80 11.76 14.21
N GLU A 6 -7.81 10.89 14.11
CA GLU A 6 -7.71 9.44 14.33
C GLU A 6 -7.83 8.59 13.05
N GLN A 7 -7.65 9.20 11.87
CA GLN A 7 -7.62 8.47 10.59
C GLN A 7 -6.23 8.41 9.98
N LEU A 8 -6.00 7.34 9.21
CA LEU A 8 -4.84 7.24 8.33
C LEU A 8 -5.18 7.87 6.98
N ILE A 9 -4.34 8.78 6.51
CA ILE A 9 -4.43 9.35 5.16
C ILE A 9 -3.50 8.55 4.26
N LEU A 10 -4.07 7.88 3.27
CA LEU A 10 -3.36 7.18 2.21
C LEU A 10 -3.32 8.04 0.95
N LEU A 11 -2.15 8.15 0.32
CA LEU A 11 -2.06 8.79 -0.99
C LEU A 11 -2.45 7.79 -2.08
N GLY A 12 -3.44 8.16 -2.89
CA GLY A 12 -3.90 7.36 -4.03
C GLY A 12 -3.61 8.05 -5.35
N VAL A 13 -3.08 7.31 -6.32
CA VAL A 13 -2.81 7.82 -7.67
C VAL A 13 -3.75 7.15 -8.66
N ARG A 14 -4.18 7.83 -9.73
CA ARG A 14 -4.95 7.16 -10.79
C ARG A 14 -3.97 6.37 -11.67
N PRO A 15 -4.06 5.03 -11.75
CA PRO A 15 -3.24 4.25 -12.65
C PRO A 15 -3.71 4.44 -14.10
N THR A 16 -2.82 4.18 -15.07
CA THR A 16 -3.11 4.24 -16.51
C THR A 16 -3.52 2.89 -17.10
N THR A 17 -3.29 1.81 -16.36
CA THR A 17 -3.46 0.41 -16.76
C THR A 17 -4.07 -0.39 -15.59
N PRO A 18 -4.74 -1.52 -15.87
CA PRO A 18 -5.32 -2.38 -14.84
C PRO A 18 -4.24 -3.24 -14.17
N GLU A 19 -3.38 -2.61 -13.36
CA GLU A 19 -2.25 -3.26 -12.69
C GLU A 19 -2.71 -4.25 -11.61
N THR A 20 -2.35 -5.54 -11.76
CA THR A 20 -2.69 -6.60 -10.79
C THR A 20 -1.76 -6.67 -9.59
N ASP A 21 -0.56 -6.08 -9.70
CA ASP A 21 0.43 -6.12 -8.61
C ASP A 21 0.30 -4.92 -7.65
N TYR A 22 -0.64 -4.01 -7.91
CA TYR A 22 -0.97 -2.90 -7.03
C TYR A 22 -2.09 -3.25 -6.06
N GLY A 23 -2.09 -2.59 -4.90
CA GLY A 23 -3.33 -2.40 -4.13
C GLY A 23 -4.21 -1.35 -4.80
N TRP A 24 -5.52 -1.52 -4.73
CA TRP A 24 -6.51 -0.63 -5.30
C TRP A 24 -7.43 -0.05 -4.23
N ILE A 25 -7.77 1.21 -4.38
CA ILE A 25 -8.60 1.99 -3.46
C ILE A 25 -9.82 2.47 -4.24
N GLN A 26 -11.01 2.08 -3.80
CA GLN A 26 -12.25 2.68 -4.27
C GLN A 26 -12.58 3.87 -3.36
N ALA A 27 -12.47 5.08 -3.92
CA ALA A 27 -12.85 6.29 -3.21
C ALA A 27 -14.38 6.37 -3.08
N GLY A 28 -14.85 6.70 -1.88
CA GLY A 28 -16.26 6.97 -1.57
C GLY A 28 -16.58 8.46 -1.56
N VAL A 29 -17.24 8.91 -0.51
CA VAL A 29 -17.70 10.30 -0.38
C VAL A 29 -16.51 11.26 -0.18
N LEU A 30 -16.59 12.44 -0.80
CA LEU A 30 -15.63 13.53 -0.57
C LEU A 30 -15.83 14.12 0.82
N ILE A 31 -14.82 14.00 1.69
CA ILE A 31 -14.86 14.53 3.07
C ILE A 31 -14.39 15.98 3.09
N LYS A 32 -13.28 16.26 2.41
CA LYS A 32 -12.62 17.56 2.48
C LYS A 32 -12.01 17.98 1.17
N LYS A 33 -12.12 19.28 0.90
CA LYS A 33 -11.51 19.95 -0.24
C LYS A 33 -10.69 21.14 0.28
N SER A 34 -9.42 21.20 -0.10
CA SER A 34 -8.55 22.35 0.17
C SER A 34 -7.70 22.63 -1.06
N GLY A 35 -7.93 23.76 -1.74
CA GLY A 35 -7.29 24.07 -3.01
C GLY A 35 -7.49 22.95 -4.06
N ARG A 36 -6.40 22.31 -4.49
CA ARG A 36 -6.41 21.15 -5.40
C ARG A 36 -6.52 19.79 -4.70
N ALA A 37 -6.25 19.73 -3.40
CA ALA A 37 -6.36 18.51 -2.62
C ALA A 37 -7.83 18.08 -2.48
N ARG A 38 -8.07 16.78 -2.65
CA ARG A 38 -9.38 16.13 -2.45
C ARG A 38 -9.18 14.90 -1.60
N LEU A 39 -9.83 14.89 -0.44
CA LEU A 39 -9.78 13.80 0.51
C LEU A 39 -11.13 13.09 0.50
N TYR A 40 -11.11 11.78 0.29
CA TYR A 40 -12.30 10.94 0.21
C TYR A 40 -12.26 9.88 1.31
N GLN A 41 -13.43 9.43 1.79
CA GLN A 41 -13.51 8.17 2.52
C GLN A 41 -13.05 7.03 1.61
N VAL A 42 -12.41 6.01 2.17
CA VAL A 42 -12.17 4.76 1.44
C VAL A 42 -13.42 3.88 1.56
N GLN A 43 -14.05 3.58 0.43
CA GLN A 43 -15.18 2.65 0.40
C GLN A 43 -14.72 1.20 0.47
N SER A 44 -13.65 0.89 -0.25
CA SER A 44 -13.00 -0.42 -0.20
C SER A 44 -11.54 -0.30 -0.59
N PHE A 45 -10.74 -1.20 -0.04
CA PHE A 45 -9.35 -1.40 -0.40
C PHE A 45 -9.20 -2.86 -0.85
N ILE A 46 -8.52 -3.11 -1.96
CA ILE A 46 -8.32 -4.45 -2.52
C ILE A 46 -6.84 -4.63 -2.84
N GLU A 47 -6.14 -5.48 -2.10
CA GLU A 47 -4.74 -5.80 -2.39
C GLU A 47 -4.65 -6.77 -3.58
N LYS A 48 -3.89 -6.39 -4.61
CA LYS A 48 -3.51 -7.24 -5.76
C LYS A 48 -4.67 -8.03 -6.38
N PRO A 49 -5.66 -7.33 -6.96
CA PRO A 49 -6.83 -7.97 -7.56
C PRO A 49 -6.47 -8.82 -8.78
N SER A 50 -7.37 -9.74 -9.16
CA SER A 50 -7.32 -10.41 -10.46
C SER A 50 -7.44 -9.40 -11.61
N GLY A 51 -6.98 -9.77 -12.81
CA GLY A 51 -7.02 -8.89 -13.99
C GLY A 51 -8.40 -8.29 -14.27
N LEU A 52 -9.44 -9.13 -14.32
CA LEU A 52 -10.82 -8.66 -14.52
C LEU A 52 -11.27 -7.69 -13.41
N LYS A 53 -10.85 -7.91 -12.17
CA LYS A 53 -11.20 -7.02 -11.06
C LYS A 53 -10.42 -5.71 -11.14
N ALA A 54 -9.15 -5.72 -11.55
CA ALA A 54 -8.35 -4.53 -11.81
C ALA A 54 -8.93 -3.66 -12.94
N GLU A 55 -9.40 -4.29 -14.03
CA GLU A 55 -10.10 -3.62 -15.14
C GLU A 55 -11.36 -2.92 -14.63
N ASN A 56 -12.23 -3.64 -13.91
CA ASN A 56 -13.44 -3.07 -13.33
C ASN A 56 -13.14 -1.91 -12.36
N LEU A 57 -12.05 -1.99 -11.59
CA LEU A 57 -11.64 -0.93 -10.67
C LEU A 57 -11.13 0.29 -11.44
N LEU A 58 -10.37 0.10 -12.51
CA LEU A 58 -9.90 1.17 -13.40
C LEU A 58 -11.07 1.93 -14.03
N ASP A 59 -12.04 1.20 -14.57
CA ASP A 59 -13.23 1.76 -15.21
C ASP A 59 -14.08 2.59 -14.25
N LYS A 60 -14.18 2.14 -12.98
CA LYS A 60 -14.85 2.86 -11.90
C LYS A 60 -14.03 4.03 -11.35
N GLY A 61 -12.84 4.30 -11.90
CA GLY A 61 -11.97 5.39 -11.49
C GLY A 61 -11.26 5.15 -10.16
N GLY A 62 -11.05 3.88 -9.81
CA GLY A 62 -10.24 3.45 -8.67
C GLY A 62 -8.83 4.04 -8.70
N LEU A 63 -8.23 4.13 -7.52
CA LEU A 63 -6.90 4.66 -7.31
C LEU A 63 -5.94 3.51 -6.97
N GLY A 64 -4.73 3.55 -7.50
CA GLY A 64 -3.63 2.70 -7.05
C GLY A 64 -3.12 3.17 -5.69
N ASN A 65 -2.88 2.21 -4.80
CA ASN A 65 -2.22 2.38 -3.52
C ASN A 65 -0.75 2.75 -3.73
N THR A 66 -0.32 3.89 -3.20
CA THR A 66 1.09 4.32 -3.30
C THR A 66 1.98 3.83 -2.17
N MET A 67 1.39 3.21 -1.13
CA MET A 67 2.03 2.89 0.15
C MET A 67 2.55 4.11 0.94
N ILE A 68 2.21 5.34 0.54
CA ILE A 68 2.51 6.55 1.31
C ILE A 68 1.34 6.83 2.25
N LEU A 69 1.55 6.51 3.53
CA LEU A 69 0.58 6.72 4.61
C LEU A 69 1.02 7.88 5.51
N VAL A 70 0.04 8.66 5.96
CA VAL A 70 0.22 9.77 6.91
C VAL A 70 -0.80 9.60 8.03
N GLY A 71 -0.36 9.65 9.28
CA GLY A 71 -1.23 9.52 10.43
C GLY A 71 -0.47 9.72 11.73
N LYS A 72 -1.19 9.88 12.85
CA LYS A 72 -0.54 9.93 14.16
C LYS A 72 0.02 8.56 14.51
N ILE A 73 1.18 8.53 15.16
CA ILE A 73 1.76 7.27 15.67
C ILE A 73 0.81 6.53 16.62
N THR A 74 0.03 7.26 17.41
CA THR A 74 -0.99 6.70 18.31
C THR A 74 -2.09 5.97 17.54
N THR A 75 -2.52 6.50 16.39
CA THR A 75 -3.51 5.86 15.52
C THR A 75 -2.98 4.57 14.93
N PHE A 76 -1.74 4.57 14.40
CA PHE A 76 -1.09 3.33 13.93
C PHE A 76 -0.98 2.29 15.05
N TRP A 77 -0.58 2.72 16.25
CA TRP A 77 -0.44 1.85 17.41
C TRP A 77 -1.76 1.21 17.84
N ASN A 78 -2.83 2.01 17.92
CA ASN A 78 -4.15 1.55 18.31
C ASN A 78 -4.74 0.57 17.28
N LEU A 79 -4.63 0.88 15.99
CA LEU A 79 -5.03 -0.03 14.91
C LEU A 79 -4.22 -1.33 14.93
N GLY A 80 -2.93 -1.25 15.24
CA GLY A 80 -2.10 -2.43 15.48
C GLY A 80 -2.68 -3.33 16.56
N TRP A 81 -3.09 -2.78 17.71
CA TRP A 81 -3.67 -3.61 18.79
C TRP A 81 -5.01 -4.22 18.43
N LEU A 82 -5.83 -3.50 17.67
CA LEU A 82 -7.15 -3.98 17.23
C LEU A 82 -7.05 -5.09 16.18
N PHE A 83 -6.13 -4.98 15.21
CA PHE A 83 -6.13 -5.83 14.02
C PHE A 83 -4.89 -6.72 13.88
N LEU A 84 -3.79 -6.40 14.56
CA LEU A 84 -2.50 -7.10 14.50
C LEU A 84 -2.02 -7.51 15.90
N HIS A 85 -2.93 -7.97 16.75
CA HIS A 85 -2.68 -8.22 18.18
C HIS A 85 -1.43 -9.08 18.48
N GLN A 86 -1.20 -10.16 17.73
CA GLN A 86 -0.02 -11.03 17.92
C GLN A 86 1.31 -10.28 17.63
N LEU A 87 1.32 -9.42 16.61
CA LEU A 87 2.47 -8.57 16.29
C LEU A 87 2.71 -7.55 17.39
N MET A 88 1.64 -6.93 17.90
CA MET A 88 1.75 -5.92 18.95
C MET A 88 2.24 -6.48 20.29
N GLN A 89 1.89 -7.73 20.63
CA GLN A 89 2.45 -8.39 21.81
C GLN A 89 3.98 -8.50 21.73
N LYS A 90 4.52 -8.83 20.55
CA LYS A 90 5.96 -8.91 20.31
C LYS A 90 6.62 -7.53 20.41
N PHE A 91 6.01 -6.50 19.81
CA PHE A 91 6.50 -5.12 19.93
C PHE A 91 6.51 -4.63 21.39
N ARG A 92 5.48 -4.98 22.18
CA ARG A 92 5.43 -4.65 23.60
C ARG A 92 6.52 -5.36 24.41
N ALA A 93 6.79 -6.63 24.10
CA ALA A 93 7.90 -7.36 24.72
C ALA A 93 9.25 -6.73 24.37
N PHE A 94 9.46 -6.36 23.10
CA PHE A 94 10.67 -5.67 22.65
C PHE A 94 10.86 -4.32 23.35
N GLN A 95 9.78 -3.54 23.50
CA GLN A 95 9.82 -2.23 24.14
C GLN A 95 10.46 -2.26 25.54
N ALA A 96 10.26 -3.35 26.30
CA ALA A 96 10.79 -3.48 27.66
C ALA A 96 12.31 -3.61 27.72
N VAL A 97 12.98 -3.91 26.60
CA VAL A 97 14.43 -4.15 26.55
C VAL A 97 15.21 -3.15 25.68
N ILE A 98 14.53 -2.16 25.09
CA ILE A 98 15.18 -1.09 24.31
C ILE A 98 16.17 -0.32 25.20
N GLY A 99 17.38 -0.09 24.70
CA GLY A 99 18.49 0.54 25.40
C GLY A 99 19.24 -0.39 26.36
N SER A 100 18.83 -1.65 26.49
CA SER A 100 19.50 -2.64 27.35
C SER A 100 20.48 -3.52 26.58
N LYS A 101 21.33 -4.24 27.31
CA LYS A 101 22.24 -5.24 26.71
C LYS A 101 21.53 -6.39 25.98
N TRP A 102 20.23 -6.55 26.18
CA TRP A 102 19.42 -7.63 25.58
C TRP A 102 18.71 -7.21 24.29
N GLU A 103 18.76 -5.93 23.92
CA GLU A 103 18.01 -5.38 22.78
C GLU A 103 18.28 -6.17 21.50
N HIS A 104 19.55 -6.35 21.14
CA HIS A 104 19.93 -7.03 19.90
C HIS A 104 19.47 -8.50 19.88
N SER A 105 19.75 -9.26 20.94
CA SER A 105 19.35 -10.67 21.03
C SER A 105 17.83 -10.85 21.02
N MET A 106 17.08 -9.94 21.65
CA MET A 106 15.62 -9.99 21.65
C MET A 106 15.06 -9.65 20.27
N LEU A 107 15.65 -8.66 19.58
CA LEU A 107 15.24 -8.30 18.22
C LEU A 107 15.41 -9.48 17.27
N GLU A 108 16.56 -10.16 17.30
CA GLU A 108 16.80 -11.36 16.49
C GLU A 108 15.77 -12.46 16.78
N HIS A 109 15.54 -12.76 18.05
CA HIS A 109 14.56 -13.77 18.46
C HIS A 109 13.14 -13.43 18.01
N ILE A 110 12.72 -12.17 18.18
CA ILE A 110 11.40 -11.71 17.76
C ILE A 110 11.28 -11.82 16.24
N CYS A 111 12.27 -11.37 15.47
CA CYS A 111 12.25 -11.40 14.02
C CYS A 111 12.09 -12.82 13.44
N LEU A 112 12.66 -13.84 14.10
CA LEU A 112 12.50 -15.25 13.69
C LEU A 112 11.07 -15.78 13.90
N ASP A 113 10.34 -15.24 14.86
CA ASP A 113 8.99 -15.66 15.23
C ASP A 113 7.93 -14.60 14.87
N LEU A 114 8.27 -13.60 14.05
CA LEU A 114 7.33 -12.57 13.64
C LEU A 114 6.31 -13.18 12.67
N PRO A 115 4.99 -12.97 12.89
CA PRO A 115 4.00 -13.44 11.93
C PRO A 115 4.21 -12.74 10.59
N VAL A 116 4.31 -13.52 9.51
CA VAL A 116 4.38 -12.98 8.14
C VAL A 116 3.08 -12.25 7.87
N CYS A 117 3.18 -10.95 7.59
CA CYS A 117 2.01 -10.12 7.39
C CYS A 117 2.29 -8.98 6.41
N ASN A 118 1.53 -8.96 5.32
CA ASN A 118 1.49 -7.85 4.39
C ASN A 118 0.60 -6.74 4.98
N LEU A 119 1.13 -5.52 5.14
CA LEU A 119 0.39 -4.41 5.74
C LEU A 119 -0.93 -4.11 5.01
N SER A 120 -0.93 -4.13 3.67
CA SER A 120 -2.11 -3.87 2.87
C SER A 120 -3.20 -4.93 3.08
N GLU A 121 -2.83 -6.20 3.01
CA GLU A 121 -3.78 -7.31 3.10
C GLU A 121 -4.26 -7.56 4.55
N CYS A 122 -3.32 -7.56 5.50
CA CYS A 122 -3.62 -7.85 6.90
C CYS A 122 -4.35 -6.70 7.59
N LEU A 123 -4.04 -5.46 7.22
CA LEU A 123 -4.54 -4.26 7.90
C LEU A 123 -5.38 -3.42 6.94
N LEU A 124 -4.78 -2.74 5.95
CA LEU A 124 -5.47 -1.69 5.20
C LEU A 124 -6.77 -2.15 4.51
N GLN A 125 -6.77 -3.37 3.98
CA GLN A 125 -7.93 -4.01 3.36
C GLN A 125 -9.07 -4.27 4.34
N LYS A 126 -8.77 -4.43 5.63
CA LYS A 126 -9.74 -4.74 6.69
C LYS A 126 -10.28 -3.52 7.42
N ILE A 127 -9.69 -2.34 7.21
CA ILE A 127 -10.03 -1.11 7.93
C ILE A 127 -10.37 0.08 7.01
N PRO A 128 -11.09 -0.09 5.87
CA PRO A 128 -11.38 1.02 4.97
C PRO A 128 -12.03 2.23 5.67
N GLU A 129 -12.83 2.00 6.70
CA GLU A 129 -13.49 3.02 7.53
C GLU A 129 -12.52 3.87 8.37
N HIS A 130 -11.32 3.37 8.64
CA HIS A 130 -10.26 4.09 9.36
C HIS A 130 -9.27 4.80 8.42
N ILE A 131 -9.49 4.71 7.10
CA ILE A 131 -8.61 5.26 6.07
C ILE A 131 -9.36 6.32 5.27
N THR A 132 -8.69 7.44 5.05
CA THR A 132 -9.03 8.40 4.00
C THR A 132 -8.01 8.34 2.88
N VAL A 133 -8.46 8.60 1.66
CA VAL A 133 -7.56 8.69 0.51
C VAL A 133 -7.44 10.13 0.02
N LEU A 134 -6.21 10.61 -0.02
CA LEU A 134 -5.85 11.85 -0.71
C LEU A 134 -5.55 11.51 -2.16
N LYS A 135 -6.41 11.95 -3.07
CA LYS A 135 -6.18 11.74 -4.50
C LYS A 135 -5.05 12.65 -4.99
N MET A 136 -3.94 12.05 -5.39
CA MET A 136 -2.85 12.74 -6.08
C MET A 136 -3.32 13.17 -7.48
N THR A 137 -2.99 14.40 -7.84
CA THR A 137 -3.26 14.96 -9.17
C THR A 137 -1.96 15.48 -9.76
N ASN A 138 -1.81 15.36 -11.08
CA ASN A 138 -0.60 15.80 -11.81
C ASN A 138 0.70 15.17 -11.27
N ALA A 139 0.63 13.91 -10.84
CA ALA A 139 1.79 13.15 -10.40
C ALA A 139 1.96 11.90 -11.27
N LEU A 140 3.17 11.69 -11.78
CA LEU A 140 3.61 10.41 -12.31
C LEU A 140 4.13 9.58 -11.13
N TRP A 141 3.57 8.39 -10.93
CA TRP A 141 3.99 7.48 -9.86
C TRP A 141 4.09 6.05 -10.38
N SER A 142 5.13 5.35 -9.95
CA SER A 142 5.31 3.92 -10.14
C SER A 142 6.16 3.37 -9.00
N ASP A 143 5.86 2.16 -8.55
CA ASP A 143 6.66 1.42 -7.57
C ASP A 143 7.93 0.78 -8.16
N TRP A 144 8.08 0.81 -9.49
CA TRP A 144 9.13 0.10 -10.23
C TRP A 144 9.22 -1.40 -9.90
N GLY A 145 8.12 -2.01 -9.46
CA GLY A 145 8.05 -3.43 -9.07
C GLY A 145 8.23 -4.40 -10.24
N GLN A 146 8.14 -3.93 -11.48
CA GLN A 146 8.43 -4.70 -12.68
C GLN A 146 9.37 -3.94 -13.62
N PRO A 147 10.29 -4.64 -14.32
CA PRO A 147 11.14 -4.02 -15.33
C PRO A 147 10.39 -3.22 -16.42
N ARG A 148 9.19 -3.69 -16.80
CA ARG A 148 8.28 -3.01 -17.73
C ARG A 148 7.96 -1.59 -17.26
N ARG A 149 7.66 -1.40 -15.98
CA ARG A 149 7.28 -0.11 -15.39
C ARG A 149 8.44 0.88 -15.31
N ILE A 150 9.67 0.39 -15.15
CA ILE A 150 10.88 1.22 -15.24
C ILE A 150 11.00 1.79 -16.66
N TYR A 151 10.87 0.92 -17.67
CA TYR A 151 10.89 1.34 -19.07
C TYR A 151 9.78 2.37 -19.38
N GLU A 152 8.55 2.13 -18.94
CA GLU A 152 7.44 3.07 -19.11
C GLU A 152 7.69 4.41 -18.43
N THR A 153 8.24 4.40 -17.22
CA THR A 153 8.59 5.61 -16.49
C THR A 153 9.64 6.42 -17.26
N LEU A 154 10.73 5.79 -17.71
CA LEU A 154 11.79 6.45 -18.47
C LEU A 154 11.26 7.10 -19.76
N GLN A 155 10.39 6.39 -20.49
CA GLN A 155 9.75 6.94 -21.68
C GLN A 155 8.85 8.13 -21.35
N ALA A 156 8.05 8.05 -20.29
CA ALA A 156 7.17 9.14 -19.86
C ALA A 156 7.93 10.42 -19.45
N ILE A 157 9.17 10.30 -18.98
CA ILE A 157 10.03 11.45 -18.62
C ILE A 157 11.04 11.84 -19.72
N GLY A 158 10.90 11.28 -20.93
CA GLY A 158 11.76 11.61 -22.07
C GLY A 158 13.21 11.12 -21.94
N LYS A 159 13.45 10.04 -21.18
CA LYS A 159 14.78 9.43 -21.00
C LYS A 159 14.89 8.17 -21.84
N HIS A 160 16.05 8.01 -22.48
CA HIS A 160 16.36 6.79 -23.21
C HIS A 160 16.51 5.62 -22.23
N SER A 161 15.95 4.48 -22.60
CA SER A 161 16.06 3.24 -21.86
C SER A 161 16.98 2.27 -22.59
N ASN A 162 18.00 1.75 -21.91
CA ASN A 162 18.83 0.68 -22.44
C ASN A 162 18.18 -0.72 -22.24
N PHE A 163 16.99 -0.77 -21.65
CA PHE A 163 16.23 -2.02 -21.53
C PHE A 163 15.65 -2.40 -22.90
N PRO A 164 15.78 -3.67 -23.34
CA PRO A 164 15.27 -4.11 -24.63
C PRO A 164 13.74 -3.98 -24.67
N SER A 165 13.24 -3.11 -25.56
CA SER A 165 11.83 -2.73 -25.70
C SER A 165 10.88 -3.89 -26.06
N GLY A 166 11.42 -5.02 -26.53
CA GLY A 166 10.65 -6.14 -27.10
C GLY A 166 10.36 -7.35 -26.20
N ARG A 167 10.89 -7.44 -24.97
CA ARG A 167 10.82 -8.70 -24.17
C ARG A 167 9.84 -8.74 -23.00
N PHE A 168 9.14 -7.64 -22.69
CA PHE A 168 8.24 -7.62 -21.51
C PHE A 168 6.84 -8.18 -21.77
N LYS A 169 6.45 -8.42 -23.03
CA LYS A 169 5.11 -8.90 -23.38
C LYS A 169 4.87 -10.40 -23.12
N GLU A 170 5.91 -11.19 -22.87
CA GLU A 170 5.78 -12.67 -22.86
C GLU A 170 6.13 -13.36 -21.53
N LYS A 171 6.82 -12.70 -20.59
CA LYS A 171 7.33 -13.40 -19.38
C LYS A 171 6.54 -13.20 -18.09
N TYR A 172 5.59 -12.26 -18.03
CA TYR A 172 4.83 -11.99 -16.80
C TYR A 172 3.34 -12.34 -16.89
N SER A 173 2.87 -12.84 -18.03
CA SER A 173 1.61 -13.56 -18.10
C SER A 173 1.83 -15.02 -17.69
N LYS A 174 1.41 -15.37 -16.46
CA LYS A 174 1.31 -16.71 -15.86
C LYS A 174 2.49 -17.18 -14.99
N SER A 175 2.25 -17.13 -13.68
CA SER A 175 2.33 -18.33 -12.83
C SER A 175 1.39 -18.17 -11.63
N PRO A 176 0.33 -19.00 -11.49
CA PRO A 176 -0.40 -19.11 -10.24
C PRO A 176 0.43 -19.94 -9.25
N ASN A 177 0.53 -19.47 -8.02
CA ASN A 177 1.01 -20.19 -6.83
C ASN A 177 2.31 -21.01 -6.99
N THR A 178 3.40 -20.47 -6.48
CA THR A 178 4.37 -21.29 -5.73
C THR A 178 4.54 -20.67 -4.36
N HIS A 179 3.81 -21.23 -3.39
CA HIS A 179 4.31 -21.33 -2.03
C HIS A 179 5.66 -22.04 -2.11
N LEU A 180 6.73 -21.42 -1.64
CA LEU A 180 8.00 -22.10 -1.35
C LEU A 180 8.72 -21.28 -0.28
N CYS A 181 8.67 -21.86 0.92
CA CYS A 181 9.54 -21.74 2.10
C CYS A 181 9.99 -20.35 2.57
#